data_AF-A0AAV4BNX0-F1
#
_entry.id   AF-A0AAV4BNX0-F1
#
_cell.length_a   1.000
_cell.length_b   1.000
_cell.length_c   1.000
_cell.angle_alpha   90.00
_cell.angle_beta   90.00
_cell.angle_gamma   90.00
#
_symmetry.space_group_name_H-M   'P 1'
#
loop_
_entity.id
_entity.type
_entity.pdbx_description
1 polymer ?
#
loop_
_entity_poly.entity_id
_entity_poly.type
_entity_poly.pdbx_seq_one_letter_code
_entity_poly.pdbx_strand_id
1 'polypeptide(L)'
;MVNNDSNTVMAGLYVEHLKNWLDVFSIDQMHVMEGMELIRQPYREIKKVEAFLELPNVLRESNFYLNQTRGFYCPRPFYSRQPECLSDAKGVPHPKLRPEAQKLIYDFYRPYNEKLFQIIGKRFHWEPEEESE
;
A
#
# COMPACT_ATOMS: atom_id res chain seq x y z
N MET A 1 16.84 -17.20 -10.38
CA MET A 1 17.14 -15.77 -10.60
C MET A 1 15.83 -15.06 -10.89
N VAL A 2 15.66 -13.82 -10.42
CA VAL A 2 14.49 -13.00 -10.78
C VAL A 2 14.67 -12.51 -12.21
N ASN A 3 13.60 -12.57 -13.02
CA ASN A 3 13.63 -12.09 -14.40
C ASN A 3 13.40 -10.57 -14.44
N ASN A 4 14.44 -9.82 -14.79
CA ASN A 4 14.39 -8.36 -14.88
C ASN A 4 13.68 -7.83 -16.12
N ASP A 5 13.37 -8.69 -17.11
CA ASP A 5 12.61 -8.32 -18.30
C ASP A 5 11.10 -8.50 -18.10
N SER A 6 10.67 -8.95 -16.91
CA SER A 6 9.27 -9.09 -16.58
C SER A 6 8.64 -7.75 -16.25
N ASN A 7 7.61 -7.35 -17.01
CA ASN A 7 6.80 -6.17 -16.71
C ASN A 7 6.24 -6.18 -15.27
N THR A 8 5.90 -7.37 -14.75
CA THR A 8 5.41 -7.53 -13.37
C THR A 8 6.49 -7.19 -12.34
N VAL A 9 7.73 -7.62 -12.59
CA VAL A 9 8.86 -7.32 -11.70
C VAL A 9 9.22 -5.84 -11.80
N MET A 10 9.31 -5.31 -13.02
CA MET A 10 9.65 -3.91 -13.27
C MET A 10 8.65 -2.93 -12.66
N ALA A 11 7.35 -3.27 -12.63
CA ALA A 11 6.32 -2.46 -11.99
C ALA A 11 6.54 -2.30 -10.47
N GLY A 12 7.16 -3.29 -9.81
CA GLY A 12 7.47 -3.26 -8.37
C GLY A 12 8.70 -2.44 -8.00
N LEU A 13 9.48 -1.95 -8.97
CA LEU A 13 10.67 -1.12 -8.74
C LEU A 13 10.29 0.34 -8.46
N TYR A 14 9.55 0.59 -7.38
CA TYR A 14 8.96 1.89 -7.07
C TYR A 14 9.94 3.05 -7.10
N VAL A 15 11.18 2.85 -6.62
CA VAL A 15 12.20 3.90 -6.60
C VAL A 15 12.63 4.33 -8.00
N GLU A 16 12.63 3.43 -8.97
CA GLU A 16 12.99 3.77 -10.35
C GLU A 16 11.88 4.62 -11.00
N HIS A 17 10.62 4.32 -10.70
CA HIS A 17 9.49 5.13 -11.16
C HIS A 17 9.43 6.50 -10.46
N LEU A 18 9.71 6.53 -9.16
CA LEU A 18 9.66 7.76 -8.35
C LEU A 18 10.67 8.81 -8.83
N LYS A 19 11.87 8.40 -9.28
CA LYS A 19 12.89 9.32 -9.81
C LYS A 19 12.34 10.20 -10.94
N ASN A 20 11.62 9.60 -11.88
CA ASN A 20 11.03 10.35 -13.01
C ASN A 20 10.04 11.42 -12.54
N TRP A 21 9.31 11.16 -11.46
CA TRP A 21 8.41 12.15 -10.88
C TRP A 21 9.14 13.26 -10.12
N LEU A 22 10.26 12.90 -9.46
CA LEU A 22 11.10 13.86 -8.74
C LEU A 22 11.87 14.81 -9.64
N ASP A 23 12.00 14.50 -10.93
CA ASP A 23 12.52 15.44 -11.94
C ASP A 23 11.59 16.65 -12.16
N VAL A 24 10.32 16.54 -11.75
CA VAL A 24 9.27 17.55 -12.01
C VAL A 24 8.66 18.10 -10.72
N PHE A 25 8.51 17.28 -9.69
CA PHE A 25 7.85 17.63 -8.43
C PHE A 25 8.76 17.38 -7.23
N SER A 26 8.75 18.26 -6.23
CA SER A 26 9.48 18.00 -4.99
C SER A 26 8.81 16.90 -4.17
N ILE A 27 9.59 16.17 -3.36
CA ILE A 27 9.06 15.12 -2.49
C ILE A 27 7.95 15.61 -1.54
N ASP A 28 8.02 16.87 -1.10
CA ASP A 28 7.00 17.47 -0.21
C ASP A 28 5.62 17.63 -0.90
N GLN A 29 5.55 17.52 -2.23
CA GLN A 29 4.30 17.51 -3.00
C GLN A 29 3.78 16.09 -3.24
N MET A 30 4.36 15.08 -2.58
CA MET A 30 3.98 13.68 -2.74
C MET A 30 3.66 13.04 -1.41
N HIS A 31 2.48 12.46 -1.31
CA HIS A 31 2.10 11.62 -0.19
C HIS A 31 2.20 10.14 -0.56
N VAL A 32 3.14 9.43 0.06
CA VAL A 32 3.30 7.98 -0.12
C VAL A 32 2.62 7.24 1.03
N MET A 33 1.54 6.54 0.70
CA MET A 33 0.72 5.78 1.64
C MET A 33 1.23 4.35 1.81
N GLU A 34 1.07 3.78 3.01
CA GLU A 34 1.39 2.38 3.26
C GLU A 34 0.16 1.50 3.02
N GLY A 35 0.20 0.69 1.95
CA GLY A 35 -0.97 -0.11 1.54
C GLY A 35 -1.48 -1.08 2.60
N MET A 36 -0.59 -1.68 3.40
CA MET A 36 -1.00 -2.59 4.48
C MET A 36 -1.70 -1.87 5.63
N GLU A 37 -1.26 -0.64 5.95
CA GLU A 37 -1.94 0.20 6.95
C GLU A 37 -3.28 0.68 6.44
N LEU A 38 -3.44 0.96 5.14
CA LEU A 38 -4.74 1.31 4.56
C LEU A 38 -5.72 0.14 4.70
N ILE A 39 -5.26 -1.09 4.51
CA ILE A 39 -6.09 -2.29 4.67
C ILE A 39 -6.49 -2.49 6.14
N ARG A 40 -5.53 -2.35 7.06
CA ARG A 40 -5.72 -2.64 8.50
C ARG A 40 -6.46 -1.52 9.24
N GLN A 41 -6.12 -0.27 8.94
CA GLN A 41 -6.52 0.94 9.66
C GLN A 41 -6.83 2.09 8.67
N PRO A 42 -7.85 1.94 7.80
CA PRO A 42 -8.09 2.88 6.71
C PRO A 42 -8.34 4.31 7.17
N TYR A 43 -9.05 4.50 8.29
CA TYR A 43 -9.26 5.83 8.86
C TYR A 43 -7.93 6.54 9.16
N ARG A 44 -6.94 5.83 9.70
CA ARG A 44 -5.65 6.43 10.06
C ARG A 44 -4.85 6.86 8.83
N GLU A 45 -4.83 6.05 7.77
CA GLU A 45 -4.16 6.44 6.52
C GLU A 45 -4.90 7.57 5.81
N ILE A 46 -6.23 7.53 5.73
CA ILE A 46 -7.01 8.58 5.06
C ILE A 46 -6.92 9.92 5.80
N LYS A 47 -6.82 9.91 7.13
CA LYS A 47 -6.57 11.15 7.90
C LYS A 47 -5.24 11.81 7.51
N LYS A 48 -4.21 11.03 7.17
CA LYS A 48 -2.93 11.57 6.66
C LYS A 48 -3.11 12.20 5.28
N VAL A 49 -3.97 11.64 4.44
CA VAL A 49 -4.33 12.22 3.14
C VAL A 49 -5.08 13.54 3.31
N GLU A 50 -6.08 13.60 4.21
CA GLU A 50 -6.77 14.86 4.53
C GLU A 50 -5.77 15.93 4.97
N ALA A 51 -4.83 15.59 5.86
CA ALA A 51 -3.80 16.51 6.33
C ALA A 51 -2.85 16.97 5.21
N PHE A 52 -2.39 16.05 4.35
CA PHE A 52 -1.50 16.37 3.23
C PHE A 52 -2.17 17.31 2.20
N LEU A 53 -3.46 17.11 1.95
CA LEU A 53 -4.25 17.96 1.06
C LEU A 53 -4.78 19.25 1.72
N GLU A 54 -4.42 19.49 2.98
CA GLU A 54 -4.92 20.62 3.78
C GLU A 54 -6.46 20.67 3.88
N LEU A 55 -7.10 19.50 3.89
CA LEU A 55 -8.54 19.36 4.03
C LEU A 55 -8.96 19.30 5.51
N PRO A 56 -10.16 19.80 5.86
CA PRO A 56 -10.74 19.55 7.17
C PRO A 56 -10.92 18.04 7.41
N ASN A 57 -10.76 17.60 8.66
CA ASN A 57 -11.00 16.20 9.05
C ASN A 57 -12.50 15.88 9.04
N VAL A 58 -13.05 15.58 7.86
CA VAL A 58 -14.48 15.34 7.67
C VAL A 58 -14.81 13.85 7.78
N LEU A 59 -13.88 12.98 7.40
CA LEU A 59 -14.03 11.54 7.53
C LEU A 59 -13.81 11.11 8.99
N ARG A 60 -14.59 10.11 9.41
CA ARG A 60 -14.56 9.53 10.75
C ARG A 60 -14.38 8.02 10.65
N GLU A 61 -14.01 7.37 11.76
CA GLU A 61 -13.95 5.91 11.83
C GLU A 61 -15.27 5.24 11.39
N SER A 62 -16.41 5.86 11.70
CA SER A 62 -17.74 5.38 11.29
C SER A 62 -17.97 5.35 9.78
N ASN A 63 -17.13 6.02 8.99
CA ASN A 63 -17.15 5.96 7.53
C ASN A 63 -16.45 4.71 6.97
N PHE A 64 -15.83 3.88 7.81
CA PHE A 64 -15.12 2.67 7.39
C PHE A 64 -15.70 1.47 8.12
N TYR A 65 -16.53 0.69 7.41
CA TYR A 65 -17.20 -0.48 7.96
C TYR A 65 -16.45 -1.76 7.62
N LEU A 66 -15.96 -2.50 8.61
CA LEU A 66 -15.32 -3.79 8.37
C LEU A 66 -16.36 -4.84 7.96
N ASN A 67 -16.27 -5.32 6.72
CA ASN A 67 -17.06 -6.46 6.27
C ASN A 67 -16.32 -7.75 6.62
N GLN A 68 -16.76 -8.43 7.68
CA GLN A 68 -16.11 -9.65 8.18
C GLN A 68 -16.06 -10.78 7.15
N THR A 69 -17.10 -10.93 6.32
CA THR A 69 -17.15 -11.96 5.26
C THR A 69 -16.09 -11.72 4.19
N ARG A 70 -15.88 -10.45 3.80
CA ARG A 70 -14.88 -10.07 2.81
C ARG A 70 -13.47 -9.92 3.41
N GLY A 71 -13.36 -9.66 4.71
CA GLY A 71 -12.10 -9.37 5.38
C GLY A 71 -11.54 -7.96 5.11
N PHE A 72 -12.33 -7.08 4.47
CA PHE A 72 -11.91 -5.72 4.10
C PHE A 72 -12.91 -4.67 4.57
N TYR A 73 -12.42 -3.44 4.76
CA TYR A 73 -13.27 -2.29 5.04
C TYR A 73 -14.03 -1.83 3.78
N CYS A 74 -15.30 -1.48 3.97
CA CYS A 74 -16.17 -0.89 2.98
C CYS A 74 -16.45 0.58 3.39
N PRO A 75 -16.27 1.56 2.49
CA PRO A 75 -16.63 2.93 2.77
C PRO A 75 -18.14 3.07 3.01
N ARG A 76 -18.51 3.92 3.96
CA ARG A 76 -19.89 4.40 4.17
C ARG A 76 -19.92 5.89 3.79
N PRO A 77 -20.35 6.22 2.57
CA PRO A 77 -20.33 7.59 2.08
C PRO A 77 -21.37 8.46 2.80
N PHE A 78 -21.19 9.78 2.78
CA PHE A 78 -22.08 10.70 3.51
C PHE A 78 -23.54 10.69 3.00
N TYR A 79 -23.75 10.35 1.73
CA TYR A 79 -25.07 10.29 1.12
C TYR A 79 -25.82 8.98 1.42
N SER A 80 -25.18 7.98 2.02
CA SER A 80 -25.76 6.67 2.27
C SER A 80 -25.54 6.23 3.71
N ARG A 81 -26.55 5.62 4.32
CA ARG A 81 -26.37 4.92 5.61
C ARG A 81 -25.76 3.53 5.45
N GLN A 82 -25.77 2.99 4.23
CA GLN A 82 -25.28 1.66 3.94
C GLN A 82 -23.80 1.71 3.52
N PRO A 83 -22.97 0.76 3.98
CA PRO A 83 -21.63 0.59 3.44
C PRO A 83 -21.67 0.14 1.97
N GLU A 84 -20.78 0.69 1.16
CA GLU A 84 -20.60 0.37 -0.25
C GLU A 84 -19.23 -0.29 -0.43
N CYS A 85 -19.20 -1.62 -0.57
CA CYS A 85 -17.95 -2.36 -0.70
C CYS A 85 -17.37 -2.25 -2.11
N LEU A 86 -16.04 -2.40 -2.23
CA LEU A 86 -15.37 -2.55 -3.52
C LEU A 86 -15.87 -3.82 -4.25
N SER A 87 -15.73 -3.83 -5.58
CA SER A 87 -16.17 -4.94 -6.43
C SER A 87 -15.46 -6.27 -6.09
N ASP A 88 -16.04 -7.38 -6.54
CA ASP A 88 -15.51 -8.73 -6.27
C ASP A 88 -14.15 -9.00 -6.92
N ALA A 89 -13.72 -8.14 -7.85
CA ALA A 89 -12.36 -8.15 -8.40
C ALA A 89 -11.30 -7.58 -7.42
N LYS A 90 -11.69 -7.07 -6.25
CA LYS A 90 -10.81 -6.52 -5.22
C LYS A 90 -10.77 -7.44 -4.00
N GLY A 91 -9.57 -7.63 -3.43
CA GLY A 91 -9.37 -8.54 -2.31
C GLY A 91 -9.33 -10.02 -2.70
N VAL A 92 -9.00 -10.33 -3.97
CA VAL A 92 -8.88 -11.69 -4.46
C VAL A 92 -7.73 -12.40 -3.74
N PRO A 93 -7.94 -13.62 -3.19
CA PRO A 93 -6.87 -14.38 -2.53
C PRO A 93 -5.68 -14.62 -3.45
N HIS A 94 -4.48 -14.29 -2.97
CA HIS A 94 -3.25 -14.56 -3.69
C HIS A 94 -2.82 -16.03 -3.50
N PRO A 95 -2.22 -16.67 -4.53
CA PRO A 95 -1.64 -17.99 -4.36
C PRO A 95 -0.48 -17.94 -3.37
N LYS A 96 -0.32 -19.01 -2.57
CA LYS A 96 0.84 -19.16 -1.70
C LYS A 96 2.10 -19.34 -2.54
N LEU A 97 3.11 -18.52 -2.29
CA LEU A 97 4.43 -18.69 -2.89
C LEU A 97 5.23 -19.71 -2.09
N ARG A 98 6.13 -20.42 -2.77
CA ARG A 98 7.12 -21.26 -2.08
C ARG A 98 8.07 -20.37 -1.26
N PRO A 99 8.49 -20.77 -0.05
CA PRO A 99 9.35 -19.95 0.81
C PRO A 99 10.62 -19.47 0.09
N GLU A 100 11.24 -20.31 -0.74
CA GLU A 100 12.45 -19.96 -1.47
C GLU A 100 12.18 -18.88 -2.53
N ALA A 101 11.00 -18.93 -3.17
CA ALA A 101 10.59 -17.92 -4.14
C ALA A 101 10.28 -16.59 -3.45
N GLN A 102 9.61 -16.61 -2.29
CA GLN A 102 9.35 -15.41 -1.50
C GLN A 102 10.65 -14.76 -1.03
N LYS A 103 11.58 -15.54 -0.49
CA LYS A 103 12.90 -15.06 -0.10
C LYS A 103 13.68 -14.46 -1.27
N LEU A 104 13.69 -15.15 -2.42
CA LEU A 104 14.35 -14.66 -3.64
C LEU A 104 13.78 -13.32 -4.10
N ILE A 105 12.46 -13.16 -4.10
CA ILE A 105 11.78 -11.91 -4.49
C ILE A 105 12.08 -10.80 -3.48
N TYR A 106 12.02 -11.10 -2.18
CA TYR A 106 12.35 -10.13 -1.13
C TYR A 106 13.80 -9.64 -1.24
N ASP A 107 14.76 -10.57 -1.37
CA ASP A 107 16.18 -10.23 -1.51
C ASP A 107 16.46 -9.39 -2.75
N PHE A 108 15.73 -9.64 -3.84
CA PHE A 108 15.82 -8.85 -5.07
C PHE A 108 15.35 -7.40 -4.88
N TYR A 109 14.19 -7.18 -4.26
CA TYR A 109 13.64 -5.83 -4.08
C TYR A 109 14.31 -5.04 -2.95
N ARG A 110 14.92 -5.72 -1.96
CA ARG A 110 15.52 -5.10 -0.77
C ARG A 110 16.38 -3.86 -1.08
N PRO A 111 17.41 -3.89 -1.96
CA PRO A 111 18.23 -2.71 -2.23
C PRO A 111 17.45 -1.55 -2.87
N TYR A 112 16.38 -1.82 -3.61
CA TYR A 112 15.51 -0.78 -4.19
C TYR A 112 14.59 -0.17 -3.13
N ASN A 113 14.05 -1.01 -2.24
CA ASN A 113 13.22 -0.58 -1.12
C ASN A 113 14.00 0.30 -0.14
N GLU A 114 15.26 -0.05 0.16
CA GLU A 114 16.13 0.78 1.00
C GLU A 114 16.33 2.19 0.43
N LYS A 115 16.57 2.30 -0.89
CA LYS A 115 16.68 3.60 -1.57
C LYS A 115 15.35 4.36 -1.56
N LEU A 116 14.24 3.66 -1.79
CA LEU A 116 12.90 4.24 -1.69
C LEU A 116 12.70 4.88 -0.31
N PHE A 117 12.96 4.14 0.76
CA PHE A 117 12.75 4.58 2.14
C PHE A 117 13.58 5.81 2.51
N GLN A 118 14.82 5.88 2.01
CA GLN A 118 15.67 7.06 2.17
C GLN A 118 15.05 8.30 1.48
N ILE A 119 14.54 8.14 0.27
CA ILE A 119 13.95 9.24 -0.51
C ILE A 119 12.63 9.72 0.11
N ILE A 120 11.75 8.79 0.49
CA ILE A 120 10.43 9.14 1.04
C ILE A 120 10.47 9.50 2.52
N GLY A 121 11.65 9.39 3.17
CA GLY A 121 11.83 9.68 4.60
C GLY A 121 11.04 8.78 5.55
N LYS A 122 10.54 7.63 5.06
CA LYS A 122 9.72 6.67 5.81
C LYS A 122 10.12 5.25 5.44
N ARG A 123 10.22 4.38 6.44
CA ARG A 123 10.40 2.93 6.26
C ARG A 123 9.05 2.23 6.30
N PHE A 124 8.85 1.28 5.40
CA PHE A 124 7.75 0.33 5.46
C PHE A 124 8.26 -1.05 5.88
N HIS A 125 7.47 -1.77 6.67
CA HIS A 125 7.82 -3.09 7.18
C HIS A 125 7.42 -4.17 6.17
N TRP A 126 8.25 -4.34 5.14
CA TRP A 126 8.04 -5.29 4.05
C TRP A 126 8.89 -6.56 4.18
N GLU A 127 9.51 -6.77 5.34
CA GLU A 127 10.15 -8.03 5.68
C GLU A 127 9.13 -9.18 5.61
N PRO A 128 9.52 -10.35 5.08
CA PRO A 128 8.66 -11.53 5.18
C PRO A 128 8.41 -11.83 6.66
N GLU A 129 7.15 -12.10 7.01
CA GLU A 129 6.81 -12.59 8.34
C GLU A 129 7.55 -13.92 8.56
N GLU A 130 8.25 -14.06 9.69
CA GLU A 130 8.83 -15.34 10.07
C GLU A 130 7.66 -16.30 10.32
N GLU A 131 7.62 -17.44 9.61
CA GLU A 131 6.69 -18.50 9.96
C GLU A 131 7.05 -18.96 11.37
N SER A 132 6.21 -18.65 12.36
CA SER A 132 6.29 -19.28 13.67
C SER A 132 6.04 -20.77 13.48
N GLU A 133 7.05 -21.58 13.78
CA GLU A 133 6.99 -23.06 13.80
C GLU A 133 5.81 -23.59 14.61
#